data_AF-A0A392TQJ0-F1
#
_entry.id   AF-A0A392TQJ0-F1
#
_cell.length_a   1.000
_cell.length_b   1.000
_cell.length_c   1.000
_cell.angle_alpha   90.00
_cell.angle_beta   90.00
_cell.angle_gamma   90.00
#
_symmetry.space_group_name_H-M   'P 1'
#
loop_
_entity.id
_entity.type
_entity.pdbx_description
1 polymer ?
#
loop_
_entity_poly.entity_id
_entity_poly.type
_entity_poly.pdbx_seq_one_letter_code
_entity_poly.pdbx_strand_id
1 'polypeptide(L)' 'MEVSSEVRVEEVRMVQLFQDVFPSEIPGFPPAREVEFFIDLHPGTGPISESP' A
#
# COMPACT_ATOMS: atom_id res chain seq x y z
N MET A 1 21.63 26.30 4.44
CA MET A 1 21.88 25.14 3.57
C MET A 1 20.54 24.43 3.48
N GLU A 2 19.79 24.80 2.45
CA GLU A 2 18.44 24.28 2.22
C GLU A 2 18.54 22.75 2.10
N VAL A 3 17.90 22.00 3.00
CA VAL A 3 17.76 20.55 2.82
C VAL A 3 16.48 20.33 2.02
N SER A 4 16.61 20.35 0.70
CA SER A 4 15.61 19.80 -0.20
C SER A 4 15.57 18.30 0.08
N SER A 5 14.58 17.84 0.81
CA SER A 5 14.40 16.43 1.17
C SER A 5 13.81 15.66 0.01
N GLU A 6 14.55 15.59 -1.10
CA GLU A 6 14.43 14.49 -2.06
C GLU A 6 15.41 13.40 -1.63
N VAL A 7 15.11 12.75 -0.50
CA VAL A 7 15.76 11.47 -0.20
C VAL A 7 15.14 10.47 -1.15
N ARG A 8 15.92 10.10 -2.16
CA ARG A 8 15.57 9.03 -3.09
C ARG A 8 15.35 7.76 -2.28
N VAL A 9 14.20 7.11 -2.44
CA VAL A 9 13.84 5.92 -1.65
C VAL A 9 14.89 4.82 -1.84
N GLU A 10 15.55 4.81 -2.99
CA GLU A 10 16.66 3.94 -3.38
C GLU A 10 17.95 4.16 -2.56
N GLU A 11 18.09 5.31 -1.89
CA GLU A 11 19.23 5.63 -1.00
C GLU A 11 19.00 5.17 0.44
N VAL A 12 17.78 4.71 0.76
CA VAL A 12 17.48 4.13 2.07
C VAL A 12 18.15 2.76 2.15
N ARG A 13 19.08 2.59 3.09
CA ARG A 13 19.84 1.34 3.30
C ARG A 13 18.95 0.09 3.38
N MET A 14 17.76 0.22 3.95
CA MET A 14 16.78 -0.86 4.01
C MET A 14 16.28 -1.26 2.61
N VAL A 15 15.95 -0.29 1.76
CA VAL A 15 15.50 -0.53 0.38
C VAL A 15 16.60 -1.20 -0.44
N GLN A 16 17.86 -0.81 -0.24
CA GLN A 16 19.01 -1.42 -0.92
C GLN A 16 19.21 -2.90 -0.57
N LEU A 17 18.85 -3.32 0.65
CA LEU A 17 18.95 -4.71 1.11
C LEU A 17 17.80 -5.59 0.61
N PHE A 18 16.71 -4.99 0.11
CA PHE A 18 15.48 -5.66 -0.32
C PHE A 18 15.00 -5.17 -1.70
N GLN A 19 15.91 -4.85 -2.61
CA GLN A 19 15.56 -4.34 -3.95
C GLN A 19 14.72 -5.34 -4.77
N ASP A 20 14.84 -6.63 -4.47
CA ASP A 20 14.06 -7.73 -5.03
C ASP A 20 12.62 -7.82 -4.49
N VAL A 21 12.36 -7.24 -3.32
CA VAL A 21 11.03 -7.18 -2.68
C VAL A 21 10.22 -5.98 -3.18
N PHE A 22 10.91 -4.91 -3.59
CA PHE A 22 10.31 -3.70 -4.15
C PHE A 22 10.72 -3.51 -5.61
N PRO A 23 10.34 -4.43 -6.52
CA PRO A 23 10.60 -4.24 -7.92
C PRO A 23 9.92 -2.96 -8.41
N SER A 24 10.59 -2.23 -9.31
CA SER A 24 10.06 -1.01 -9.93
C SER A 24 8.73 -1.23 -10.67
N GLU A 25 8.47 -2.47 -11.06
CA GLU A 25 7.22 -2.94 -11.64
C GLU A 25 6.57 -3.95 -10.67
N ILE A 26 5.30 -3.76 -10.31
CA ILE A 26 4.58 -4.71 -9.45
C ILE A 26 4.31 -5.98 -10.28
N PRO A 27 4.91 -7.15 -9.95
CA PRO A 27 4.76 -8.35 -10.75
C PRO A 27 3.33 -8.89 -10.55
N GLY A 28 2.46 -8.57 -11.50
CA GLY A 28 1.09 -9.06 -11.56
C GLY A 28 0.22 -8.57 -10.42
N PHE A 29 -0.58 -7.52 -10.66
CA PHE A 29 -1.86 -7.45 -9.94
C PHE A 29 -2.53 -8.82 -10.10
N PRO A 30 -3.09 -9.41 -9.02
CA PRO A 30 -3.92 -10.58 -9.20
C PRO A 30 -4.91 -10.26 -10.32
N PRO A 31 -5.15 -11.18 -11.28
CA PRO A 31 -6.15 -10.96 -12.32
C PRO A 31 -7.41 -10.41 -11.68
N ALA A 32 -8.09 -9.47 -12.34
CA ALA A 32 -9.37 -8.97 -11.87
C ALA A 32 -10.25 -10.18 -11.53
N ARG A 33 -10.39 -10.44 -10.24
CA ARG A 33 -11.05 -11.60 -9.71
C ARG A 33 -12.35 -11.08 -9.16
N GLU A 34 -13.47 -11.49 -9.74
CA GLU A 34 -14.78 -11.40 -9.11
C GLU A 34 -14.73 -12.34 -7.90
N VAL A 35 -14.19 -11.86 -6.79
CA VAL A 35 -14.26 -12.57 -5.52
C VAL A 35 -15.37 -11.92 -4.71
N GLU A 36 -16.38 -12.71 -4.40
CA GLU A 36 -17.31 -12.37 -3.33
C GLU A 36 -16.52 -12.50 -2.01
N PHE A 37 -16.14 -11.36 -1.43
CA PHE A 37 -15.57 -11.33 -0.09
C PHE A 37 -16.66 -11.00 0.92
N PHE A 38 -16.60 -11.66 2.07
CA PHE A 38 -17.44 -11.37 3.22
C PHE A 38 -16.61 -10.59 4.23
N ILE A 39 -17.21 -9.54 4.80
CA ILE A 39 -16.63 -8.80 5.92
C ILE A 39 -17.42 -9.19 7.16
N ASP A 40 -16.75 -9.83 8.11
CA ASP A 40 -17.34 -10.09 9.43
C ASP A 40 -17.33 -8.81 10.25
N LEU A 41 -18.53 -8.38 10.68
CA LEU A 41 -18.68 -7.22 11.53
C LEU A 41 -18.82 -7.66 12.99
N HIS A 42 -18.29 -6.84 13.90
CA HIS A 42 -18.59 -7.01 15.32
C HIS A 42 -20.09 -6.72 15.56
N PRO A 43 -20.74 -7.42 16.52
CA PRO A 43 -22.12 -7.11 16.86
C PRO A 43 -22.28 -5.62 17.24
N GLY A 44 -23.23 -4.93 16.58
CA GLY A 44 -23.49 -3.51 16.78
C GLY A 44 -22.80 -2.55 15.81
N THR A 45 -21.96 -3.04 14.88
CA THR A 45 -21.45 -2.21 13.78
C THR A 45 -22.59 -1.81 12.83
N GLY A 46 -22.68 -0.50 12.54
CA GLY A 46 -23.63 0.06 11.59
C GLY A 46 -22.93 0.95 10.56
N PRO A 47 -23.65 1.42 9.52
CA PRO A 47 -23.10 2.28 8.50
C PRO A 47 -22.70 3.65 9.09
N ILE A 48 -21.59 4.20 8.61
CA ILE A 48 -21.18 5.59 8.87
C ILE A 48 -21.21 6.38 7.56
N SER A 49 -21.56 7.65 7.63
CA SER A 49 -21.59 8.56 6.47
C SER A 49 -20.96 9.87 6.87
N GLU A 50 -19.95 10.32 6.12
CA GLU A 50 -19.33 11.64 6.27
C GLU A 50 -19.53 12.44 4.98
N SER A 51 -19.88 13.72 5.09
CA SER A 51 -19.99 14.62 3.94
C SER A 51 -18.64 15.24 3.59
N PRO A 52 -18.34 15.53 2.30
CA PRO A 52 -17.05 16.08 1.85
C PRO A 52 -16.66 17.41 2.49
#